data_AF-A0A6P1W0W4-F1
#
_entry.id   AF-A0A6P1W0W4-F1
#
_cell.length_a   1.000
_cell.length_b   1.000
_cell.length_c   1.000
_cell.angle_alpha   90.00
_cell.angle_beta   90.00
_cell.angle_gamma   90.00
#
_symmetry.space_group_name_H-M   'P 1'
#
loop_
_entity.id
_entity.type
_entity.pdbx_description
1 polymer ?
#
loop_
_entity_poly.entity_id
_entity_poly.type
_entity_poly.pdbx_seq_one_letter_code
_entity_poly.pdbx_strand_id
1 'polypeptide(L)'
;MLTGDLRTFIDYFRTFCTNHPDLKFFMFGGVEKGIEAARSFPDFDYPLLWLEEPIINTTDNTMNHVNDKFMVGVTALLRAPGDNLEAQIDAYTKSLQIITDLQAKLRKDRRAGLIQVELEGQRKLPVSQLWIDGHYGFRLEFGMDLNINATIYGS
;
A
#
# COMPACT_ATOMS: atom_id res chain seq x y z
N MET A 1 -16.70 -3.48 10.05
CA MET A 1 -15.28 -3.91 10.08
C MET A 1 -15.12 -4.99 9.02
N LEU A 2 -14.17 -4.83 8.11
CA LEU A 2 -13.84 -5.87 7.11
C LEU A 2 -13.49 -7.19 7.83
N THR A 3 -14.25 -8.24 7.53
CA THR A 3 -13.88 -9.63 7.85
C THR A 3 -12.71 -9.96 6.94
N GLY A 4 -11.51 -10.05 7.51
CA GLY A 4 -10.30 -9.92 6.71
C GLY A 4 -9.73 -11.26 6.30
N ASP A 5 -9.62 -11.46 5.00
CA ASP A 5 -8.67 -12.38 4.39
C ASP A 5 -7.68 -11.58 3.53
N LEU A 6 -6.66 -12.25 3.01
CA LEU A 6 -5.67 -11.58 2.15
C LEU A 6 -6.32 -10.99 0.88
N ARG A 7 -7.43 -11.56 0.40
CA ARG A 7 -8.05 -11.10 -0.85
C ARG A 7 -8.76 -9.76 -0.67
N THR A 8 -9.58 -9.66 0.37
CA THR A 8 -10.27 -8.43 0.75
C THR A 8 -9.29 -7.31 1.11
N PHE A 9 -8.16 -7.66 1.73
CA PHE A 9 -7.03 -6.74 1.94
C PHE A 9 -6.48 -6.20 0.61
N ILE A 10 -6.13 -7.07 -0.34
CA ILE A 10 -5.62 -6.66 -1.66
C ILE A 10 -6.65 -5.82 -2.42
N ASP A 11 -7.91 -6.25 -2.43
CA ASP A 11 -8.98 -5.60 -3.17
C ASP A 11 -9.28 -4.19 -2.63
N TYR A 12 -9.05 -3.93 -1.34
CA TYR A 12 -9.15 -2.59 -0.75
C TYR A 12 -8.18 -1.60 -1.42
N PHE A 13 -6.90 -1.97 -1.58
CA PHE A 13 -5.89 -1.11 -2.23
C PHE A 13 -6.05 -1.06 -3.74
N ARG A 14 -6.46 -2.17 -4.37
CA ARG A 14 -6.81 -2.18 -5.79
C ARG A 14 -7.93 -1.19 -6.09
N THR A 15 -8.97 -1.19 -5.25
CA THR A 15 -10.10 -0.25 -5.38
C THR A 15 -9.66 1.20 -5.21
N PHE A 16 -8.73 1.48 -4.29
CA PHE A 16 -8.13 2.82 -4.21
C PHE A 16 -7.41 3.18 -5.51
N CYS A 17 -6.57 2.28 -6.04
CA CYS A 17 -5.85 2.51 -7.30
C CYS A 17 -6.80 2.78 -8.47
N THR A 18 -7.83 1.96 -8.63
CA THR A 18 -8.81 2.10 -9.74
C THR A 18 -9.58 3.42 -9.67
N ASN A 19 -9.82 3.96 -8.47
CA ASN A 19 -10.59 5.18 -8.28
C ASN A 19 -9.73 6.45 -8.21
N HIS A 20 -8.41 6.33 -8.11
CA HIS A 20 -7.53 7.48 -7.98
C HIS A 20 -7.23 8.06 -9.38
N PRO A 21 -7.44 9.37 -9.62
CA PRO A 21 -7.37 9.95 -10.96
C PRO A 21 -5.98 9.85 -11.62
N ASP A 22 -4.93 9.78 -10.79
CA ASP A 22 -3.55 9.75 -11.28
C ASP A 22 -2.93 8.36 -11.37
N LEU A 23 -3.51 7.35 -10.72
CA LEU A 23 -2.89 6.02 -10.71
C LEU A 23 -3.31 5.24 -11.95
N LYS A 24 -2.34 4.57 -12.58
CA LYS A 24 -2.59 3.83 -13.83
C LYS A 24 -2.48 2.32 -13.66
N PHE A 25 -1.68 1.87 -12.69
CA PHE A 25 -1.42 0.46 -12.51
C PHE A 25 -1.38 0.08 -11.04
N PHE A 26 -1.99 -1.06 -10.71
CA PHE A 26 -1.94 -1.68 -9.39
C PHE A 26 -1.13 -2.97 -9.44
N MET A 27 -0.21 -3.14 -8.50
CA MET A 27 0.51 -4.38 -8.31
C MET A 27 0.45 -4.84 -6.85
N PHE A 28 0.33 -6.15 -6.66
CA PHE A 28 0.58 -6.82 -5.38
C PHE A 28 1.75 -7.80 -5.51
N GLY A 29 2.70 -7.80 -4.57
CA GLY A 29 3.77 -8.79 -4.50
C GLY A 29 5.03 -8.31 -3.77
N GLY A 30 5.96 -9.23 -3.50
CA GLY A 30 7.20 -8.97 -2.77
C GLY A 30 8.20 -7.99 -3.43
N VAL A 31 9.05 -7.39 -2.58
CA VAL A 31 10.02 -6.31 -2.91
C VAL A 31 10.97 -6.69 -4.05
N GLU A 32 11.43 -7.94 -4.07
CA GLU A 32 12.49 -8.41 -4.97
C GLU A 32 12.04 -8.56 -6.43
N LYS A 33 10.73 -8.59 -6.71
CA LYS A 33 10.19 -8.84 -8.05
C LYS A 33 9.26 -7.74 -8.56
N GLY A 34 8.94 -6.74 -7.73
CA GLY A 34 7.91 -5.74 -7.99
C GLY A 34 7.99 -5.10 -9.37
N ILE A 35 9.08 -4.39 -9.65
CA ILE A 35 9.13 -3.52 -10.84
C ILE A 35 9.41 -4.30 -12.12
N GLU A 36 10.26 -5.32 -12.07
CA GLU A 36 10.53 -6.16 -13.23
C GLU A 36 9.27 -6.94 -13.64
N ALA A 37 8.55 -7.51 -12.67
CA ALA A 37 7.29 -8.18 -12.96
C ALA A 37 6.22 -7.20 -13.44
N ALA A 38 6.09 -6.02 -12.83
CA ALA A 38 5.16 -4.99 -13.29
C ALA A 38 5.40 -4.61 -14.76
N ARG A 39 6.66 -4.41 -15.14
CA ARG A 39 7.05 -4.07 -16.53
C ARG A 39 6.83 -5.19 -17.53
N SER A 40 6.61 -6.43 -17.08
CA SER A 40 6.27 -7.55 -17.98
C SER A 40 4.80 -7.54 -18.42
N PHE A 41 3.93 -6.78 -17.74
CA PHE A 41 2.53 -6.66 -18.13
C PHE A 41 2.37 -5.70 -19.33
N PRO A 42 1.58 -6.07 -20.35
CA PRO A 42 1.41 -5.25 -21.55
C PRO A 42 0.75 -3.89 -21.27
N ASP A 43 -0.09 -3.82 -20.24
CA ASP A 43 -0.86 -2.63 -19.86
C ASP A 43 -0.15 -1.80 -18.75
N PHE A 44 1.13 -2.07 -18.49
CA PHE A 44 1.88 -1.39 -17.46
C PHE A 44 2.16 0.08 -17.80
N ASP A 45 1.83 0.99 -16.88
CA ASP A 45 2.16 2.41 -16.98
C ASP A 45 2.34 3.05 -15.59
N TYR A 46 3.05 4.18 -15.54
CA TYR A 46 3.20 5.01 -14.35
C TYR A 46 2.18 6.15 -14.34
N PRO A 47 1.73 6.62 -13.15
CA PRO A 47 2.10 6.17 -11.80
C PRO A 47 1.61 4.77 -11.40
N LEU A 48 2.52 4.01 -10.77
CA LEU A 48 2.30 2.66 -10.24
C LEU A 48 1.99 2.74 -8.74
N LEU A 49 0.91 2.06 -8.30
CA LEU A 49 0.70 1.73 -6.89
C LEU A 49 1.10 0.28 -6.64
N TRP A 50 2.10 0.09 -5.81
CA TRP A 50 2.63 -1.21 -5.45
C TRP A 50 2.35 -1.53 -3.99
N LEU A 51 1.54 -2.56 -3.75
CA LEU A 51 1.29 -3.13 -2.44
C LEU A 51 2.24 -4.30 -2.20
N GLU A 52 3.02 -4.22 -1.14
CA GLU A 52 3.93 -5.30 -0.73
C GLU A 52 3.18 -6.41 -0.01
N GLU A 53 3.77 -7.60 -0.02
CA GLU A 53 3.31 -8.71 0.82
C GLU A 53 3.41 -8.31 2.29
N PRO A 54 2.28 -8.29 3.04
CA PRO A 54 2.29 -7.86 4.42
C PRO A 54 2.93 -8.92 5.31
N ILE A 55 3.62 -8.48 6.35
CA ILE A 55 3.94 -9.37 7.48
C ILE A 55 2.71 -9.39 8.38
N ILE A 56 2.17 -10.59 8.64
CA ILE A 56 0.94 -10.76 9.42
C ILE A 56 1.31 -11.29 10.80
N ASN A 57 0.94 -10.54 11.84
CA ASN A 57 1.10 -10.93 13.23
C ASN A 57 -0.27 -11.19 13.85
N THR A 58 -0.54 -12.42 14.28
CA THR A 58 -1.77 -12.73 15.00
C THR A 58 -1.66 -12.27 16.45
N THR A 59 -2.70 -11.58 16.91
CA THR A 59 -2.84 -11.13 18.30
C THR A 59 -4.13 -11.69 18.87
N ASP A 60 -4.04 -12.28 20.07
CA ASP A 60 -5.18 -12.75 20.84
C ASP A 60 -5.23 -11.93 22.14
N ASN A 61 -6.35 -11.26 22.38
CA ASN A 61 -6.55 -10.47 23.60
C ASN A 61 -7.07 -11.31 24.78
N THR A 62 -7.02 -12.64 24.68
CA THR A 62 -7.47 -13.64 25.67
C THR A 62 -8.95 -13.56 26.04
N MET A 63 -9.75 -12.78 25.30
CA MET A 63 -11.20 -12.65 25.44
C MET A 63 -11.95 -13.12 24.16
N ASN A 64 -11.42 -14.13 23.47
CA ASN A 64 -11.95 -14.64 22.19
C ASN A 64 -12.05 -13.56 21.08
N HIS A 65 -11.20 -12.52 21.14
CA HIS A 65 -10.99 -11.62 20.01
C HIS A 65 -9.59 -11.82 19.46
N VAL A 66 -9.55 -12.54 18.33
CA VAL A 66 -8.35 -12.77 17.55
C VAL A 66 -8.35 -11.81 16.37
N ASN A 67 -7.30 -10.99 16.29
CA ASN A 67 -7.07 -10.07 15.20
C ASN A 67 -5.72 -10.36 14.56
N ASP A 68 -5.68 -10.30 13.24
CA ASP A 68 -4.42 -10.27 12.51
C ASP A 68 -4.01 -8.82 12.26
N LYS A 69 -2.82 -8.47 12.72
CA LYS A 69 -2.18 -7.18 12.42
C LYS A 69 -1.31 -7.33 11.19
N PHE A 70 -1.73 -6.70 10.11
CA PHE A 70 -1.02 -6.62 8.84
C PHE A 70 -0.05 -5.45 8.90
N MET A 71 1.25 -5.72 8.82
CA MET A 71 2.28 -4.71 8.62
C MET A 71 2.36 -4.41 7.13
N VAL A 72 1.81 -3.28 6.73
CA VAL A 72 1.60 -2.89 5.33
C VAL A 72 2.74 -2.01 4.85
N GLY A 73 3.28 -2.34 3.68
CA GLY A 73 4.11 -1.45 2.85
C GLY A 73 3.38 -1.16 1.54
N VAL A 74 3.18 0.12 1.21
CA VAL A 74 2.58 0.51 -0.07
C VAL A 74 3.33 1.68 -0.68
N THR A 75 3.72 1.55 -1.94
CA THR A 75 4.61 2.49 -2.62
C THR A 75 3.92 3.08 -3.84
N ALA A 76 4.00 4.41 -3.98
CA ALA A 76 3.66 5.09 -5.23
C ALA A 76 4.95 5.40 -5.98
N LEU A 77 5.04 4.95 -7.23
CA LEU A 77 6.23 5.08 -8.07
C LEU A 77 5.91 5.82 -9.36
N LEU A 78 6.84 6.69 -9.75
CA LEU A 78 6.86 7.38 -11.03
C LEU A 78 8.24 7.22 -11.67
N ARG A 79 8.29 7.28 -12.99
CA ARG A 79 9.53 7.27 -13.75
C ARG A 79 9.90 8.69 -14.16
N ALA A 80 11.17 9.06 -14.01
CA ALA A 80 11.70 10.32 -14.52
C ALA A 80 13.13 10.12 -15.07
N PRO A 81 13.61 11.00 -15.97
CA PRO A 81 15.00 10.96 -16.45
C PRO A 81 16.00 11.26 -15.32
N GLY A 82 17.05 10.45 -15.21
CA GLY A 82 18.09 10.57 -14.17
C GLY A 82 18.95 11.83 -14.28
N ASP A 83 18.96 12.48 -15.44
CA ASP A 83 19.70 13.70 -15.74
C ASP A 83 18.86 14.99 -15.62
N ASN A 84 17.55 14.87 -15.32
CA ASN A 84 16.64 16.01 -15.20
C ASN A 84 16.12 16.15 -13.76
N LEU A 85 16.75 17.02 -12.97
CA LEU A 85 16.41 17.24 -11.55
C LEU A 85 14.95 17.69 -11.35
N GLU A 86 14.44 18.60 -12.18
CA GLU A 86 13.06 19.09 -12.04
C GLU A 86 12.04 17.96 -12.25
N ALA A 87 12.26 17.11 -13.27
CA ALA A 87 11.39 15.95 -13.50
C ALA A 87 11.43 14.95 -12.33
N GLN A 88 12.57 14.84 -11.63
CA GLN A 88 12.68 14.00 -10.43
C GLN A 88 11.92 14.60 -9.26
N ILE A 89 12.02 15.91 -9.06
CA ILE A 89 11.26 16.65 -8.04
C ILE A 89 9.75 16.51 -8.29
N ASP A 90 9.32 16.64 -9.55
CA ASP A 90 7.93 16.45 -9.94
C ASP A 90 7.44 15.02 -9.64
N ALA A 91 8.27 14.02 -9.93
CA ALA A 91 7.96 12.63 -9.64
C ALA A 91 7.87 12.36 -8.12
N TYR A 92 8.78 12.91 -7.31
CA TYR A 92 8.67 12.84 -5.85
C TYR A 92 7.44 13.57 -5.31
N THR A 93 7.14 14.75 -5.85
CA THR A 93 5.97 15.55 -5.44
C THR A 93 4.68 14.80 -5.73
N LYS A 94 4.56 14.24 -6.93
CA LYS A 94 3.36 13.50 -7.35
C LYS A 94 3.18 12.20 -6.56
N SER A 95 4.26 11.43 -6.33
CA SER A 95 4.19 10.21 -5.51
C SER A 95 3.83 10.52 -4.05
N LEU A 96 4.39 11.57 -3.47
CA LEU A 96 4.05 12.00 -2.10
C LEU A 96 2.58 12.42 -2.00
N GLN A 97 2.05 13.09 -3.02
CA GLN A 97 0.63 13.45 -3.09
C GLN A 97 -0.24 12.20 -3.09
N ILE A 98 0.01 11.23 -3.98
CA ILE A 98 -0.72 9.94 -4.04
C ILE A 98 -0.71 9.22 -2.69
N ILE A 99 0.46 9.12 -2.05
CA ILE A 99 0.58 8.50 -0.72
C ILE A 99 -0.21 9.27 0.35
N THR A 100 -0.24 10.59 0.26
CA THR A 100 -1.01 11.44 1.17
C THR A 100 -2.51 11.27 0.96
N ASP A 101 -2.96 11.10 -0.28
CA ASP A 101 -4.35 10.81 -0.63
C ASP A 101 -4.78 9.43 -0.11
N LEU A 102 -3.91 8.43 -0.21
CA LEU A 102 -4.13 7.13 0.42
C LEU A 102 -4.26 7.26 1.94
N GLN A 103 -3.35 8.01 2.58
CA GLN A 103 -3.42 8.27 4.02
C GLN A 103 -4.73 8.97 4.42
N ALA A 104 -5.19 9.94 3.63
CA ALA A 104 -6.47 10.61 3.84
C ALA A 104 -7.66 9.64 3.72
N LYS A 105 -7.64 8.75 2.72
CA LYS A 105 -8.63 7.67 2.58
C LYS A 105 -8.62 6.72 3.79
N LEU A 106 -7.46 6.25 4.23
CA LEU A 106 -7.33 5.38 5.41
C LEU A 106 -7.97 6.04 6.65
N ARG A 107 -7.70 7.33 6.87
CA ARG A 107 -8.31 8.11 7.97
C ARG A 107 -9.82 8.24 7.82
N LYS A 108 -10.32 8.48 6.61
CA LYS A 108 -11.76 8.58 6.32
C LYS A 108 -12.46 7.25 6.62
N ASP A 109 -11.91 6.15 6.11
CA ASP A 109 -12.52 4.82 6.22
C ASP A 109 -12.44 4.26 7.64
N ARG A 110 -11.36 4.59 8.38
CA ARG A 110 -11.27 4.32 9.83
C ARG A 110 -12.36 5.06 10.61
N ARG A 111 -12.57 6.36 10.33
CA ARG A 111 -13.65 7.14 10.99
C ARG A 111 -15.04 6.58 10.67
N ALA A 112 -15.22 5.97 9.51
CA ALA A 112 -16.46 5.31 9.11
C ALA A 112 -16.61 3.88 9.67
N GLY A 113 -15.63 3.36 10.43
CA GLY A 113 -15.68 2.00 10.99
C GLY A 113 -15.52 0.87 9.96
N LEU A 114 -15.04 1.19 8.75
CA LEU A 114 -14.83 0.21 7.68
C LEU A 114 -13.58 -0.63 7.94
N ILE A 115 -12.51 0.03 8.37
CA ILE A 115 -11.19 -0.56 8.64
C ILE A 115 -10.66 -0.11 10.01
N GLN A 116 -9.73 -0.88 10.57
CA GLN A 116 -8.94 -0.48 11.72
C GLN A 116 -7.49 -0.30 11.28
N VAL A 117 -6.95 0.90 11.46
CA VAL A 117 -5.59 1.27 11.04
C VAL A 117 -4.92 2.03 12.18
N GLU A 118 -3.65 1.72 12.39
CA GLU A 118 -2.76 2.45 13.29
C GLU A 118 -2.40 3.80 12.65
N LEU A 119 -2.79 4.89 13.32
CA LEU A 119 -2.50 6.24 12.85
C LEU A 119 -1.18 6.79 13.39
N GLU A 120 -0.78 6.30 14.56
CA GLU A 120 0.52 6.60 15.16
C GLU A 120 1.58 5.70 14.51
N GLY A 121 2.80 6.19 14.34
CA GLY A 121 3.88 5.39 13.75
C GLY A 121 3.83 5.18 12.22
N GLN A 122 2.90 5.82 11.49
CA GLN A 122 2.93 5.80 10.03
C GLN A 122 4.20 6.49 9.50
N ARG A 123 4.93 5.82 8.60
CA ARG A 123 6.18 6.35 8.02
C ARG A 123 6.07 6.49 6.52
N LYS A 124 6.56 7.61 5.99
CA LYS A 124 6.75 7.82 4.55
C LYS A 124 8.24 7.82 4.26
N LEU A 125 8.71 6.81 3.55
CA LEU A 125 10.13 6.61 3.26
C LEU A 125 10.36 6.83 1.76
N PRO A 126 11.40 7.58 1.35
CA PRO A 126 11.73 7.70 -0.06
C PRO A 126 12.20 6.34 -0.59
N VAL A 127 11.85 6.05 -1.85
CA VAL A 127 12.34 4.85 -2.54
C VAL A 127 13.82 5.03 -2.88
N SER A 128 14.63 4.04 -2.50
CA SER A 128 16.07 4.08 -2.71
C SER A 128 16.44 3.92 -4.19
N GLN A 129 17.11 4.92 -4.76
CA GLN A 129 17.61 4.88 -6.13
C GLN A 129 18.71 3.82 -6.33
N LEU A 130 19.36 3.37 -5.25
CA LEU A 130 20.33 2.27 -5.31
C LEU A 130 19.69 0.94 -5.70
N TRP A 131 18.39 0.79 -5.45
CA TRP A 131 17.65 -0.44 -5.68
C TRP A 131 16.87 -0.38 -7.00
N ILE A 132 16.42 0.80 -7.39
CA ILE A 132 15.57 0.99 -8.57
C ILE A 132 15.91 2.33 -9.25
N ASP A 133 16.81 2.27 -10.23
CA ASP A 133 17.26 3.46 -10.96
C ASP A 133 16.16 4.08 -11.84
N GLY A 134 16.08 5.40 -11.86
CA GLY A 134 15.10 6.19 -12.63
C GLY A 134 13.65 6.10 -12.13
N HIS A 135 13.43 5.56 -10.92
CA HIS A 135 12.11 5.43 -10.32
C HIS A 135 12.03 6.16 -9.00
N TYR A 136 11.18 7.17 -8.94
CA TYR A 136 11.09 8.11 -7.83
C TYR A 136 9.75 7.92 -7.14
N GLY A 137 9.76 7.92 -5.82
CA GLY A 137 8.57 7.53 -5.07
C GLY A 137 8.71 7.62 -3.57
N PHE A 138 7.56 7.42 -2.90
CA PHE A 138 7.48 7.24 -1.46
C PHE A 138 6.74 5.94 -1.14
N ARG A 139 7.24 5.27 -0.11
CA ARG A 139 6.65 4.10 0.53
C ARG A 139 6.00 4.51 1.84
N LEU A 140 4.73 4.18 2.00
CA LEU A 140 3.98 4.32 3.25
C LEU A 140 4.00 2.98 4.00
N GLU A 141 4.44 3.02 5.25
CA GLU A 141 4.39 1.89 6.17
C GLU A 141 3.42 2.15 7.32
N PHE A 142 2.59 1.16 7.64
CA PHE A 142 1.61 1.24 8.74
C PHE A 142 1.08 -0.14 9.16
N GLY A 143 0.47 -0.20 10.36
CA GLY A 143 -0.30 -1.35 10.81
C GLY A 143 -1.78 -1.26 10.45
N MET A 144 -2.37 -2.35 9.98
CA MET A 144 -3.80 -2.49 9.72
C MET A 144 -4.33 -3.75 10.43
N ASP A 145 -5.34 -3.60 11.27
CA ASP A 145 -5.94 -4.72 11.99
C ASP A 145 -7.16 -5.25 11.25
N LEU A 146 -7.19 -6.55 11.04
CA LEU A 146 -8.30 -7.27 10.45
C LEU A 146 -8.86 -8.27 11.46
N ASN A 147 -10.18 -8.27 11.62
CA ASN A 147 -10.86 -9.22 12.51
C ASN A 147 -11.01 -10.56 11.79
N ILE A 148 -10.55 -11.62 12.44
CA ILE A 148 -10.59 -13.00 11.92
C ILE A 148 -11.44 -13.94 12.79
N ASN A 149 -12.24 -13.41 13.72
CA ASN A 149 -13.06 -14.22 14.64
C ASN A 149 -13.99 -15.17 13.90
N ALA A 150 -14.59 -14.73 12.80
CA ALA A 150 -15.48 -15.57 11.99
C ALA A 150 -14.74 -16.77 11.36
N THR A 151 -13.45 -16.62 11.07
CA THR A 151 -12.62 -17.69 10.49
C THR A 151 -12.16 -18.68 11.56
N ILE A 152 -11.85 -18.20 12.78
CA ILE A 152 -11.34 -19.04 13.88
C ILE A 152 -12.45 -19.75 14.65
N TYR A 153 -13.58 -19.06 14.90
CA TYR A 153 -14.65 -19.55 15.76
C TYR A 153 -15.96 -19.85 15.02
N GLY A 154 -16.03 -19.57 13.72
CA GLY A 154 -17.24 -19.75 12.90
C GLY A 154 -17.40 -21.14 12.28
N SER A 155 -16.59 -22.12 12.68
CA SER A 155 -16.69 -23.54 12.27
C SER A 155 -17.55 -24.36 13.23
#